data_AF-A0A4R0JR72-F1
#
_entry.id   AF-A0A4R0JR72-F1
#
_cell.length_a   1.000
_cell.length_b   1.000
_cell.length_c   1.000
_cell.angle_alpha   90.00
_cell.angle_beta   90.00
_cell.angle_gamma   90.00
#
_symmetry.space_group_name_H-M   'P 1'
#
loop_
_entity.id
_entity.type
_entity.pdbx_description
1 polymer ?
#
loop_
_entity_poly.entity_id
_entity_poly.type
_entity_poly.pdbx_seq_one_letter_code
_entity_poly.pdbx_strand_id
1 'polypeptide(L)'
;MGFQPSDGIDRPRTDDPETAALREQATGVLAAYHQIELAEAGMLLIVLAEYLDCSVDALAAEVLRTADEPPQSGDFSPERSGTSE
;
A
#
# COMPACT_ATOMS: atom_id res chain seq x y z
N MET A 1 5.24 41.03 20.20
CA MET A 1 4.41 39.82 20.15
C MET A 1 5.07 38.86 19.18
N GLY A 2 5.81 37.88 19.70
CA GLY A 2 6.55 36.93 18.89
C GLY A 2 5.65 35.79 18.45
N PHE A 3 5.54 35.57 17.14
CA PHE A 3 5.05 34.32 16.59
C PHE A 3 6.20 33.31 16.68
N GLN A 4 6.10 32.35 17.60
CA GLN A 4 6.83 31.10 17.46
C GLN A 4 6.02 30.22 16.51
N PRO A 5 6.53 29.91 15.31
CA PRO A 5 5.89 28.89 14.49
C PRO A 5 5.96 27.57 15.26
N SER A 6 4.81 26.91 15.35
CA SER A 6 4.62 25.62 15.99
C SER A 6 5.77 24.66 15.72
N ASP A 7 6.25 23.99 16.77
CA ASP A 7 7.09 22.79 16.74
C ASP A 7 6.36 21.66 15.98
N GLY A 8 6.26 21.82 14.67
CA GLY A 8 5.69 20.87 13.71
C GLY A 8 6.77 20.28 12.82
N ILE A 9 7.95 20.01 13.37
CA ILE A 9 8.99 19.26 12.66
C ILE A 9 9.16 17.94 13.40
N ASP A 10 8.32 17.01 12.94
CA ASP A 10 8.54 15.58 12.87
C ASP A 10 10.01 15.21 13.11
N ARG A 11 10.28 14.58 14.25
CA ARG A 11 11.63 14.03 14.50
C ARG A 11 11.90 13.01 13.41
N PRO A 12 13.13 12.89 12.87
CA PRO A 12 13.47 11.76 12.02
C PRO A 12 13.31 10.51 12.89
N ARG A 13 12.16 9.85 12.76
CA ARG A 13 11.87 8.59 13.43
C ARG A 13 12.86 7.63 12.79
N THR A 14 13.92 7.32 13.53
CA THR A 14 14.93 6.35 13.18
C THR A 14 14.20 5.17 12.56
N ASP A 15 14.43 4.92 11.26
CA ASP A 15 13.78 3.82 10.56
C ASP A 15 14.06 2.57 11.37
N ASP A 16 13.03 2.07 12.05
CA ASP A 16 13.14 0.80 12.73
C ASP A 16 13.43 -0.23 11.64
N PRO A 17 14.46 -1.08 11.79
CA PRO A 17 14.80 -2.05 10.76
C PRO A 17 13.60 -2.96 10.41
N GLU A 18 12.68 -3.18 11.35
CA GLU A 18 11.45 -3.91 11.12
C GLU A 18 10.49 -3.13 10.20
N THR A 19 10.33 -1.82 10.40
CA THR A 19 9.48 -0.99 9.52
C THR A 19 10.09 -0.76 8.14
N ALA A 20 11.42 -0.75 8.03
CA ALA A 20 12.10 -0.78 6.73
C ALA A 20 11.82 -2.09 5.96
N ALA A 21 11.91 -3.24 6.63
CA ALA A 21 11.64 -4.53 6.01
C ALA A 21 10.18 -4.67 5.55
N LEU A 22 9.22 -4.15 6.33
CA LEU A 22 7.80 -4.15 5.94
C LEU A 22 7.55 -3.31 4.68
N ARG A 23 8.16 -2.13 4.59
CA ARG A 23 8.05 -1.27 3.40
C ARG A 23 8.68 -1.91 2.17
N GLU A 24 9.82 -2.56 2.31
CA GLU A 24 10.46 -3.29 1.21
C GLU A 24 9.57 -4.43 0.69
N GLN A 25 8.99 -5.23 1.59
CA GLN A 25 8.06 -6.29 1.22
C GLN A 25 6.81 -5.75 0.53
N ALA A 26 6.18 -4.71 1.08
CA ALA A 26 5.02 -4.07 0.48
C ALA A 26 5.33 -3.50 -0.92
N THR A 27 6.52 -2.92 -1.08
CA THR A 27 7.01 -2.43 -2.37
C THR A 27 7.13 -3.56 -3.38
N GLY A 28 7.67 -4.72 -2.98
CA GLY A 28 7.75 -5.91 -3.83
C GLY A 28 6.38 -6.43 -4.27
N VAL A 29 5.41 -6.44 -3.36
CA VAL A 29 4.01 -6.81 -3.66
C VAL A 29 3.41 -5.85 -4.69
N LEU A 30 3.55 -4.53 -4.50
CA LEU A 30 3.04 -3.54 -5.43
C LEU A 30 3.70 -3.63 -6.80
N ALA A 31 5.02 -3.84 -6.86
CA ALA A 31 5.76 -4.04 -8.10
C ALA A 31 5.23 -5.26 -8.87
N ALA A 32 5.03 -6.38 -8.19
CA ALA A 32 4.49 -7.59 -8.81
C ALA A 32 3.02 -7.44 -9.24
N TYR A 33 2.19 -6.78 -8.43
CA TYR A 33 0.77 -6.60 -8.73
C TYR A 33 0.55 -5.64 -9.92
N HIS A 34 1.27 -4.53 -9.96
CA HIS A 34 1.14 -3.51 -11.00
C HIS A 34 2.05 -3.74 -12.21
N GLN A 35 2.97 -4.71 -12.15
CA GLN A 35 3.96 -4.99 -13.20
C GLN A 35 4.83 -3.76 -13.51
N ILE A 36 5.33 -3.12 -12.46
CA ILE A 36 6.18 -1.91 -12.51
C ILE A 36 7.53 -2.17 -11.84
N GLU A 37 8.49 -1.26 -12.07
CA GLU A 37 9.80 -1.37 -11.45
C GLU A 37 9.73 -1.16 -9.93
N LEU A 38 10.66 -1.77 -9.17
CA LEU A 38 10.71 -1.62 -7.71
C LEU A 38 10.83 -0.14 -7.27
N ALA A 39 11.58 0.66 -8.02
CA ALA A 39 11.71 2.09 -7.75
C ALA A 39 10.38 2.85 -7.93
N GLU A 40 9.60 2.47 -8.95
CA GLU A 40 8.28 3.05 -9.22
C GLU A 40 7.27 2.61 -8.17
N ALA A 41 7.30 1.34 -7.75
CA ALA A 41 6.47 0.82 -6.68
C ALA A 41 6.76 1.50 -5.33
N GLY A 42 8.04 1.80 -5.05
CA GLY A 42 8.42 2.54 -3.85
C GLY A 42 7.86 3.97 -3.86
N MET A 43 7.91 4.64 -5.01
CA MET A 43 7.29 5.96 -5.17
C MET A 43 5.77 5.89 -5.05
N LEU A 44 5.15 4.87 -5.65
CA LEU A 44 3.71 4.64 -5.57
C LEU A 44 3.25 4.48 -4.11
N LEU A 45 3.98 3.72 -3.30
CA LEU A 45 3.65 3.53 -1.89
C LEU A 45 3.67 4.86 -1.12
N ILE A 46 4.64 5.73 -1.38
CA ILE A 46 4.72 7.07 -0.76
C ILE A 46 3.56 7.95 -1.21
N VAL A 47 3.31 8.03 -2.51
CA VAL A 47 2.25 8.87 -3.09
C VAL A 47 0.87 8.42 -2.61
N LEU A 48 0.63 7.12 -2.50
CA LEU A 48 -0.63 6.59 -1.97
C LEU A 48 -0.81 6.91 -0.48
N ALA A 49 0.26 6.85 0.31
CA ALA A 49 0.19 7.20 1.73
C ALA A 49 -0.17 8.67 1.92
N GLU A 50 0.45 9.56 1.15
CA GLU A 50 0.11 10.99 1.14
C GLU A 50 -1.33 11.24 0.68
N TYR A 51 -1.76 10.57 -0.40
CA TYR A 51 -3.12 10.70 -0.92
C TYR A 51 -4.20 10.26 0.08
N LEU A 52 -3.91 9.22 0.86
CA LEU A 52 -4.80 8.65 1.87
C LEU A 52 -4.65 9.31 3.26
N ASP A 53 -3.78 10.32 3.39
CA ASP A 53 -3.46 10.99 4.66
C ASP A 53 -3.07 10.00 5.77
N CYS A 54 -2.26 8.99 5.42
CA CYS A 54 -1.79 7.96 6.33
C CYS A 54 -0.26 7.80 6.30
N SER A 55 0.30 7.10 7.28
CA SER A 55 1.74 6.83 7.27
C SER A 55 2.09 5.75 6.25
N VAL A 56 3.27 5.88 5.64
CA VAL A 56 3.81 4.86 4.71
C VAL A 56 3.88 3.49 5.37
N ASP A 57 4.22 3.42 6.66
CA ASP A 57 4.26 2.17 7.41
C ASP A 57 2.87 1.53 7.58
N ALA A 58 1.84 2.34 7.84
CA ALA A 58 0.47 1.85 7.96
C ALA A 58 -0.04 1.32 6.62
N LEU A 59 0.26 2.03 5.52
CA LEU A 59 -0.07 1.57 4.18
C LEU A 59 0.70 0.31 3.79
N ALA A 60 1.97 0.19 4.15
CA ALA A 60 2.76 -1.01 3.88
C ALA A 60 2.16 -2.24 4.58
N ALA A 61 1.76 -2.11 5.84
CA ALA A 61 1.07 -3.18 6.56
C ALA A 61 -0.28 -3.55 5.92
N GLU A 62 -1.03 -2.55 5.44
CA GLU A 62 -2.30 -2.73 4.74
C GLU A 62 -2.15 -3.51 3.42
N VAL A 63 -1.14 -3.14 2.63
CA VAL A 63 -0.80 -3.81 1.37
C VAL A 63 -0.47 -5.29 1.63
N LEU A 64 0.38 -5.56 2.63
CA LEU A 64 0.76 -6.94 2.98
C LEU A 64 -0.43 -7.77 3.46
N ARG A 65 -1.31 -7.18 4.28
CA ARG A 65 -2.54 -7.84 4.74
C ARG A 65 -3.46 -8.20 3.56
N THR A 66 -3.63 -7.29 2.61
CA THR A 66 -4.46 -7.51 1.42
C THR A 66 -3.86 -8.55 0.48
N ALA A 67 -2.53 -8.64 0.40
CA ALA A 67 -1.84 -9.62 -0.43
C ALA A 67 -1.89 -11.06 0.13
N ASP A 68 -2.04 -11.20 1.45
CA ASP A 68 -2.21 -12.49 2.12
C ASP A 68 -3.66 -13.01 2.01
N GLU A 69 -4.63 -12.12 1.77
CA GLU A 69 -5.98 -12.53 1.40
C GLU A 69 -5.95 -13.10 -0.04
N PRO A 70 -6.37 -14.36 -0.26
CA PRO A 70 -6.43 -14.91 -1.60
C PRO A 70 -7.33 -14.00 -2.44
N PRO A 71 -6.96 -13.69 -3.71
CA PRO A 71 -7.81 -12.89 -4.57
C PRO A 71 -9.18 -13.54 -4.50
N GLN A 72 -10.18 -12.80 -4.00
CA GLN A 72 -11.54 -13.31 -3.92
C GLN A 72 -11.81 -13.86 -5.31
N SER A 73 -11.93 -15.19 -5.38
CA SER A 73 -12.30 -15.89 -6.57
C SER A 73 -13.71 -15.38 -6.82
N GLY A 74 -13.79 -14.30 -7.57
CA GLY A 74 -15.01 -13.81 -8.15
C GLY A 74 -15.47 -14.95 -9.01
N ASP A 75 -16.27 -15.81 -8.38
CA ASP A 75 -17.20 -16.73 -8.98
C ASP A 75 -18.16 -15.88 -9.82
N PHE A 76 -17.63 -15.29 -10.88
CA PHE A 76 -18.40 -15.08 -12.07
C PHE A 76 -18.43 -16.45 -12.73
N SER A 77 -19.21 -17.36 -12.15
CA SER A 77 -19.88 -18.37 -12.93
C SER A 77 -20.76 -17.59 -13.92
N PRO A 78 -20.42 -17.53 -15.22
CA PRO A 78 -21.44 -17.14 -16.18
C PRO A 78 -22.36 -18.36 -16.21
N GLU A 79 -23.45 -18.33 -15.46
CA GLU A 79 -24.58 -19.21 -15.78
C GLU A 79 -25.02 -18.80 -17.19
N ARG A 80 -24.41 -19.45 -18.19
CA ARG A 80 -24.74 -19.31 -19.59
C ARG A 80 -26.21 -19.61 -19.71
N SER A 81 -26.93 -18.67 -20.31
CA SER A 81 -28.25 -18.88 -20.88
C SER A 81 -28.38 -20.28 -21.48
N GLY A 82 -29.22 -21.11 -20.87
CA GLY A 82 -29.76 -22.31 -21.44
C GLY A 82 -31.22 -22.07 -21.80
N THR A 83 -31.47 -21.67 -23.05
CA THR A 83 -32.80 -21.72 -23.68
C THR A 83 -33.18 -23.19 -23.94
N SER A 84 -34.50 -23.48 -23.94
CA SER A 84 -35.24 -24.71 -24.32
C SER A 84 -35.95 -25.29 -23.08
N GLU A 85 -37.27 -25.46 -23.02
CA GLU A 85 -38.24 -25.86 -24.05
C GLU A 85 -39.64 -25.30 -23.72
#